data_AF-A0A522C215-F1
#
_entry.id   AF-A0A522C215-F1
#
_cell.length_a   1.000
_cell.length_b   1.000
_cell.length_c   1.000
_cell.angle_alpha   90.00
_cell.angle_beta   90.00
_cell.angle_gamma   90.00
#
_symmetry.space_group_name_H-M   'P 1'
#
loop_
_entity.id
_entity.type
_entity.pdbx_description
1 polymer ?
#
loop_
_entity_poly.entity_id
_entity_poly.type
_entity_poly.pdbx_seq_one_letter_code
_entity_poly.pdbx_strand_id
1 'polypeptide(L)'
;MAHRDGLPAFGPATVLTQASIELLPLLLLLVPAGLYLYGVRRLRARGDAWPIGRTLAFLVGGLGTIAVATTSGLAAYDVSLFAAHMVQHMLLSMVATVFLALGAPITLALRTLPRRPRAVLLSVLHSRVARLLGFPLIPWVLYVASPFALYFSGWYEATLDSRVLHELLHLHFLAVGALFFWPLLGIDPVPGRGAHPFRLLLIGTTLPFHAFLGVSIMSVQPDGRGLIAPDHYLALHTLEEAVDQQELGGALLWASGDIIGLLFLAVLLTQWMRASEREAQREDRRLDRLDAAEAAAPAQAHPG
;
A
#
# COMPACT_ATOMS: atom_id res chain seq x y z
N MET A 1 16.71 -29.58 -14.92
CA MET A 1 18.07 -29.38 -15.51
C MET A 1 17.94 -28.67 -16.87
N ALA A 2 17.59 -27.38 -16.86
CA ALA A 2 17.65 -26.47 -18.01
C ALA A 2 17.26 -25.05 -17.52
N HIS A 3 18.19 -24.29 -16.94
CA HIS A 3 18.01 -22.85 -16.74
C HIS A 3 19.33 -22.07 -16.59
N ARG A 4 20.44 -22.59 -17.12
CA ARG A 4 21.73 -21.87 -17.08
C ARG A 4 21.92 -20.85 -18.20
N ASP A 5 20.99 -20.75 -19.15
CA ASP A 5 21.15 -19.88 -20.33
C ASP A 5 19.96 -18.94 -20.49
N GLY A 6 20.22 -17.63 -20.47
CA GLY A 6 19.37 -16.67 -21.20
C GLY A 6 19.29 -15.25 -20.66
N LEU A 7 19.40 -15.05 -19.35
CA LEU A 7 19.19 -13.72 -18.77
C LEU A 7 20.53 -12.97 -18.56
N PRO A 8 20.67 -11.74 -19.08
CA PRO A 8 21.86 -10.91 -18.84
C PRO A 8 22.04 -10.57 -17.34
N ALA A 9 23.19 -10.03 -16.94
CA ALA A 9 23.38 -9.57 -15.55
C ALA A 9 22.30 -8.54 -15.17
N PHE A 10 21.68 -8.69 -13.99
CA PHE A 10 20.62 -7.78 -13.55
C PHE A 10 21.15 -6.35 -13.38
N GLY A 11 20.44 -5.37 -13.94
CA GLY A 11 20.79 -3.96 -13.84
C GLY A 11 19.71 -3.05 -14.43
N PRO A 12 19.91 -1.72 -14.38
CA PRO A 12 18.89 -0.75 -14.84
C PRO A 12 18.49 -0.96 -16.31
N ALA A 13 19.43 -1.38 -17.15
CA ALA A 13 19.15 -1.67 -18.56
C ALA A 13 18.27 -2.92 -18.73
N THR A 14 18.47 -3.97 -17.92
CA THR A 14 17.69 -5.22 -18.04
C THR A 14 16.26 -5.06 -17.54
N VAL A 15 16.04 -4.17 -16.57
CA VAL A 15 14.69 -3.74 -16.17
C VAL A 15 13.88 -3.25 -17.38
N LEU A 16 14.51 -2.53 -18.31
CA LEU A 16 13.84 -2.02 -19.51
C LEU A 16 13.81 -3.01 -20.67
N THR A 17 14.85 -3.84 -20.82
CA THR A 17 15.01 -4.70 -22.01
C THR A 17 14.40 -6.09 -21.87
N GLN A 18 14.19 -6.59 -20.65
CA GLN A 18 13.58 -7.90 -20.39
C GLN A 18 12.07 -7.79 -20.09
N ALA A 19 11.41 -6.79 -20.65
CA ALA A 19 9.99 -6.57 -20.44
C ALA A 19 9.16 -7.66 -21.15
N SER A 20 8.25 -8.30 -20.42
CA SER A 20 7.30 -9.27 -20.96
C SER A 20 5.87 -8.78 -20.71
N ILE A 21 5.00 -8.95 -21.71
CA ILE A 21 3.60 -8.53 -21.63
C ILE A 21 2.74 -9.77 -21.50
N GLU A 22 2.34 -10.07 -20.28
CA GLU A 22 1.39 -11.13 -20.00
C GLU A 22 -0.04 -10.60 -20.00
N LEU A 23 -0.99 -11.44 -20.41
CA LEU A 23 -2.39 -11.02 -20.58
C LEU A 23 -3.02 -10.55 -19.27
N LEU A 24 -2.77 -11.23 -18.15
CA LEU A 24 -3.40 -10.92 -16.87
C LEU A 24 -2.90 -9.58 -16.29
N PRO A 25 -1.58 -9.32 -16.12
CA PRO A 25 -1.05 -8.01 -15.77
C PRO A 25 -1.53 -6.90 -16.70
N LEU A 26 -1.55 -7.16 -18.02
CA LEU A 26 -2.03 -6.19 -18.99
C LEU A 26 -3.50 -5.81 -18.76
N LEU A 27 -4.38 -6.78 -18.49
CA LEU A 27 -5.78 -6.51 -18.18
C LEU A 27 -5.94 -5.74 -16.86
N LEU A 28 -5.15 -6.11 -15.84
CA LEU A 28 -5.13 -5.41 -14.54
C LEU A 28 -4.62 -3.96 -14.64
N LEU A 29 -3.86 -3.62 -15.68
CA LEU A 29 -3.41 -2.26 -15.95
C LEU A 29 -4.42 -1.49 -16.83
N LEU A 30 -4.81 -2.07 -17.97
CA LEU A 30 -5.62 -1.37 -18.98
C LEU A 30 -7.05 -1.12 -18.54
N VAL A 31 -7.69 -2.07 -17.85
CA VAL A 31 -9.09 -1.92 -17.44
C VAL A 31 -9.24 -0.79 -16.41
N PRO A 32 -8.47 -0.73 -15.32
CA PRO A 32 -8.53 0.40 -14.39
C PRO A 32 -8.10 1.72 -15.03
N ALA A 33 -7.08 1.73 -15.89
CA ALA A 33 -6.66 2.94 -16.60
C ALA A 33 -7.79 3.50 -17.47
N GLY A 34 -8.44 2.65 -18.27
CA GLY A 34 -9.54 3.02 -19.15
C GLY A 34 -10.75 3.54 -18.36
N LEU A 35 -11.14 2.83 -17.30
CA LEU A 35 -12.25 3.26 -16.42
C LEU A 35 -11.95 4.60 -15.73
N TYR A 36 -10.72 4.79 -15.25
CA TYR A 36 -10.30 6.04 -14.60
C TYR A 36 -10.32 7.20 -15.58
N LEU A 37 -9.69 7.05 -16.75
CA LEU A 37 -9.66 8.08 -17.79
C LEU A 37 -11.05 8.41 -18.33
N TYR A 38 -11.91 7.38 -18.49
CA TYR A 38 -13.32 7.58 -18.84
C TYR A 38 -14.04 8.42 -17.78
N GLY A 39 -13.84 8.12 -16.50
CA GLY A 39 -14.36 8.90 -15.38
C GLY A 39 -13.90 10.36 -15.43
N VAL A 40 -12.59 10.61 -15.61
CA VAL A 40 -12.04 11.96 -15.73
C VAL A 40 -12.63 12.71 -16.92
N ARG A 41 -12.72 12.08 -18.11
CA ARG A 41 -13.32 12.70 -19.30
C ARG A 41 -14.79 13.04 -19.07
N ARG A 42 -15.56 12.13 -18.49
CA ARG A 42 -16.99 12.35 -18.19
C ARG A 42 -17.20 13.49 -17.20
N LEU A 43 -16.32 13.60 -16.20
CA LEU A 43 -16.38 14.66 -15.21
C LEU A 43 -16.07 16.03 -15.85
N ARG A 44 -14.99 16.11 -16.64
CA ARG A 44 -14.62 17.32 -17.38
C ARG A 44 -15.68 17.74 -18.40
N ALA A 45 -16.31 16.80 -19.09
CA ALA A 45 -17.40 17.09 -20.02
C ALA A 45 -18.63 17.72 -19.36
N ARG A 46 -18.79 17.57 -18.04
CA ARG A 46 -19.85 18.23 -17.25
C ARG A 46 -19.45 19.61 -16.73
N GLY A 47 -18.23 20.08 -17.03
CA GLY A 47 -17.66 21.32 -16.49
C GLY A 47 -16.98 21.18 -15.13
N ASP A 48 -16.94 19.99 -14.56
CA ASP A 48 -16.29 19.76 -13.27
C ASP A 48 -14.76 19.65 -13.40
N ALA A 49 -14.03 20.33 -12.52
CA ALA A 49 -12.59 20.19 -12.42
C ALA A 49 -12.19 18.86 -11.74
N TRP A 50 -11.14 18.21 -12.27
CA TRP A 50 -10.45 17.10 -11.64
C TRP A 50 -8.94 17.40 -11.58
N PRO A 51 -8.32 17.41 -10.39
CA PRO A 51 -6.90 17.74 -10.26
C PRO A 51 -6.02 16.81 -11.09
N ILE A 52 -5.15 17.37 -11.93
CA ILE A 52 -4.25 16.57 -12.79
C ILE A 52 -3.31 15.70 -11.96
N GLY A 53 -2.88 16.17 -10.78
CA GLY A 53 -2.07 15.42 -9.84
C GLY A 53 -2.69 14.09 -9.41
N ARG A 54 -4.03 14.01 -9.29
CA ARG A 54 -4.72 12.73 -8.99
C ARG A 54 -4.63 11.76 -10.16
N THR A 55 -4.73 12.29 -11.38
CA THR A 55 -4.61 11.46 -12.60
C THR A 55 -3.19 10.93 -12.78
N LEU A 56 -2.18 11.78 -12.56
CA LEU A 56 -0.78 11.37 -12.58
C LEU A 56 -0.44 10.38 -11.47
N ALA A 57 -0.92 10.62 -10.25
CA ALA A 57 -0.75 9.67 -9.14
C ALA A 57 -1.35 8.31 -9.48
N PHE A 58 -2.58 8.26 -9.99
CA PHE A 58 -3.22 6.98 -10.33
C PHE A 58 -2.52 6.25 -11.49
N LEU A 59 -2.29 6.94 -12.62
CA LEU A 59 -1.80 6.31 -13.85
C LEU A 59 -0.29 6.06 -13.81
N VAL A 60 0.50 7.06 -13.41
CA VAL A 60 1.96 6.96 -13.41
C VAL A 60 2.44 6.34 -12.10
N GLY A 61 2.02 6.89 -10.96
CA GLY A 61 2.47 6.41 -9.67
C GLY A 61 1.89 5.05 -9.28
N GLY A 62 0.61 4.81 -9.56
CA GLY A 62 -0.09 3.58 -9.18
C GLY A 62 0.09 2.49 -10.22
N LEU A 63 -0.60 2.64 -11.36
CA LEU A 63 -0.55 1.64 -12.44
C LEU A 63 0.83 1.53 -13.08
N GLY A 64 1.56 2.64 -13.24
CA GLY A 64 2.93 2.60 -13.75
C GLY A 64 3.88 1.80 -12.84
N THR A 65 3.74 1.94 -11.52
CA THR A 65 4.51 1.10 -10.57
C THR A 65 4.13 -0.37 -10.68
N ILE A 66 2.84 -0.70 -10.81
CA ILE A 66 2.39 -2.09 -11.04
C ILE A 66 2.98 -2.63 -12.34
N ALA A 67 3.00 -1.83 -13.42
CA ALA A 67 3.59 -2.23 -14.68
C ALA A 67 5.08 -2.51 -14.54
N VAL A 68 5.84 -1.61 -13.90
CA VAL A 68 7.26 -1.86 -13.60
C VAL A 68 7.43 -3.13 -12.78
N ALA A 69 6.60 -3.35 -11.77
CA ALA A 69 6.71 -4.53 -10.91
C ALA A 69 6.37 -5.84 -11.63
N THR A 70 5.47 -5.84 -12.62
CA THR A 70 4.89 -7.08 -13.20
C THR A 70 5.25 -7.34 -14.65
N THR A 71 5.79 -6.35 -15.37
CA THR A 71 6.07 -6.46 -16.81
C THR A 71 7.49 -6.05 -17.18
N SER A 72 8.32 -5.64 -16.23
CA SER A 72 9.71 -5.22 -16.48
C SER A 72 10.69 -6.37 -16.23
N GLY A 73 11.98 -6.13 -16.44
CA GLY A 73 13.02 -7.06 -16.00
C GLY A 73 13.01 -7.32 -14.48
N LEU A 74 12.28 -6.57 -13.67
CA LEU A 74 12.04 -6.98 -12.28
C LEU A 74 11.23 -8.28 -12.20
N ALA A 75 10.16 -8.38 -12.99
CA ALA A 75 9.32 -9.56 -13.10
C ALA A 75 10.04 -10.73 -13.79
N ALA A 76 11.03 -10.46 -14.63
CA ALA A 76 11.81 -11.52 -15.26
C ALA A 76 12.81 -12.18 -14.29
N TYR A 77 13.19 -11.49 -13.21
CA TYR A 77 14.23 -11.96 -12.28
C TYR A 77 13.69 -12.24 -10.87
N ASP A 78 12.42 -11.98 -10.58
CA ASP A 78 11.83 -12.14 -9.25
C ASP A 78 11.99 -13.56 -8.67
N VAL A 79 11.77 -14.59 -9.48
CA VAL A 79 11.98 -15.99 -9.06
C VAL A 79 13.46 -16.37 -9.04
N SER A 80 14.33 -15.60 -9.70
CA SER A 80 15.77 -15.92 -9.78
C SER A 80 16.60 -15.20 -8.72
N LEU A 81 16.22 -14.00 -8.30
CA LEU A 81 16.95 -13.15 -7.37
C LEU A 81 16.03 -12.73 -6.23
N PHE A 82 16.34 -13.17 -5.00
CA PHE A 82 15.55 -12.83 -3.83
C PHE A 82 15.44 -11.32 -3.61
N ALA A 83 16.50 -10.55 -3.90
CA ALA A 83 16.44 -9.09 -3.82
C ALA A 83 15.46 -8.47 -4.83
N ALA A 84 15.39 -9.00 -6.06
CA ALA A 84 14.42 -8.55 -7.07
C ALA A 84 12.98 -8.82 -6.60
N HIS A 85 12.74 -10.02 -6.05
CA HIS A 85 11.48 -10.36 -5.41
C HIS A 85 11.08 -9.39 -4.29
N MET A 86 12.02 -9.04 -3.40
CA MET A 86 11.76 -8.05 -2.34
C MET A 86 11.37 -6.68 -2.91
N VAL A 87 12.10 -6.17 -3.90
CA VAL A 87 11.76 -4.89 -4.53
C VAL A 87 10.35 -4.95 -5.14
N GLN A 88 10.01 -6.02 -5.84
CA GLN A 88 8.70 -6.21 -6.43
C GLN A 88 7.59 -6.19 -5.38
N HIS A 89 7.80 -6.89 -4.27
CA HIS A 89 6.88 -6.89 -3.13
C HIS A 89 6.70 -5.52 -2.49
N MET A 90 7.78 -4.75 -2.30
CA MET A 90 7.71 -3.41 -1.73
C MET A 90 7.02 -2.42 -2.67
N LEU A 91 7.28 -2.52 -3.98
CA LEU A 91 6.61 -1.70 -4.98
C LEU A 91 5.10 -1.96 -5.02
N LEU A 92 4.69 -3.23 -5.01
CA LEU A 92 3.27 -3.60 -5.07
C LEU A 92 2.52 -3.31 -3.78
N SER A 93 3.10 -3.60 -2.62
CA SER A 93 2.41 -3.44 -1.32
C SER A 93 2.39 -2.00 -0.82
N MET A 94 3.43 -1.21 -1.09
CA MET A 94 3.55 0.14 -0.54
C MET A 94 3.41 1.21 -1.62
N VAL A 95 4.27 1.20 -2.65
CA VAL A 95 4.35 2.34 -3.58
C VAL A 95 3.10 2.43 -4.46
N ALA A 96 2.72 1.33 -5.11
CA ALA A 96 1.55 1.28 -5.98
C ALA A 96 0.27 1.62 -5.21
N THR A 97 0.06 1.02 -4.03
CA THR A 97 -1.16 1.20 -3.24
C THR A 97 -1.34 2.63 -2.77
N VAL A 98 -0.27 3.28 -2.31
CA VAL A 98 -0.27 4.69 -1.90
C VAL A 98 -0.65 5.59 -3.08
N PHE A 99 -0.01 5.42 -4.23
CA PHE A 99 -0.30 6.25 -5.40
C PHE A 99 -1.69 6.00 -6.00
N LEU A 100 -2.17 4.76 -6.00
CA LEU A 100 -3.54 4.43 -6.39
C LEU A 100 -4.56 5.14 -5.48
N ALA A 101 -4.32 5.15 -4.17
CA ALA A 101 -5.16 5.86 -3.20
C ALA A 101 -5.13 7.39 -3.35
N LEU A 102 -3.95 7.97 -3.63
CA LEU A 102 -3.80 9.39 -3.98
C LEU A 102 -4.62 9.77 -5.23
N GLY A 103 -4.84 8.81 -6.12
CA GLY A 103 -5.69 8.94 -7.29
C GLY A 103 -7.18 9.16 -7.00
N ALA A 104 -7.66 8.86 -5.79
CA ALA A 104 -9.06 8.95 -5.39
C ALA A 104 -10.07 8.25 -6.35
N PRO A 105 -9.79 7.03 -6.86
CA PRO A 105 -10.63 6.39 -7.86
C PRO A 105 -12.05 6.10 -7.36
N ILE A 106 -12.26 5.85 -6.05
CA ILE A 106 -13.61 5.62 -5.52
C ILE A 106 -14.42 6.92 -5.57
N THR A 107 -13.83 8.04 -5.20
CA THR A 107 -14.44 9.38 -5.32
C THR A 107 -14.79 9.67 -6.77
N LEU A 108 -13.87 9.41 -7.70
CA LEU A 108 -14.12 9.61 -9.13
C LEU A 108 -15.28 8.74 -9.62
N ALA A 109 -15.31 7.47 -9.24
CA ALA A 109 -16.38 6.54 -9.57
C ALA A 109 -17.74 7.02 -9.02
N LEU A 110 -17.82 7.43 -7.75
CA LEU A 110 -19.04 7.93 -7.13
C LEU A 110 -19.59 9.21 -7.80
N ARG A 111 -18.70 10.09 -8.31
CA ARG A 111 -19.07 11.32 -9.02
C ARG A 111 -19.51 11.08 -10.47
N THR A 112 -19.08 9.98 -11.08
CA THR A 112 -19.25 9.76 -12.53
C THR A 112 -20.23 8.63 -12.87
N LEU A 113 -20.40 7.64 -11.99
CA LEU A 113 -21.27 6.50 -12.22
C LEU A 113 -22.77 6.90 -12.24
N PRO A 114 -23.59 6.28 -13.11
CA PRO A 114 -25.04 6.44 -13.08
C PRO A 114 -25.65 5.78 -11.83
N ARG A 115 -26.92 6.06 -11.56
CA ARG A 115 -27.61 5.73 -10.29
C ARG A 115 -27.44 4.26 -9.85
N ARG A 116 -27.62 3.29 -10.77
CA ARG A 116 -27.54 1.84 -10.45
C ARG A 116 -26.13 1.39 -10.04
N PRO A 117 -25.07 1.50 -10.87
CA PRO A 117 -23.74 1.07 -10.46
C PRO A 117 -23.18 1.90 -9.28
N ARG A 118 -23.57 3.17 -9.16
CA ARG A 118 -23.25 3.97 -7.97
C ARG A 118 -23.86 3.37 -6.69
N ALA A 119 -25.11 2.91 -6.75
CA ALA A 119 -25.76 2.23 -5.62
C ALA A 119 -25.07 0.90 -5.26
N VAL A 120 -24.63 0.14 -6.26
CA VAL A 120 -23.84 -1.09 -6.05
C VAL A 120 -22.52 -0.76 -5.36
N LEU A 121 -21.76 0.22 -5.85
CA LEU A 121 -20.52 0.64 -5.23
C LEU A 121 -20.74 1.08 -3.76
N LEU A 122 -21.78 1.88 -3.50
CA LEU A 122 -22.14 2.25 -2.14
C LEU A 122 -22.53 1.04 -1.29
N SER A 123 -23.26 0.06 -1.80
CA SER A 123 -23.60 -1.15 -1.04
C SER A 123 -22.37 -1.97 -0.68
N VAL A 124 -21.36 -2.03 -1.55
CA VAL A 124 -20.09 -2.70 -1.27
C VAL A 124 -19.34 -1.96 -0.17
N LEU A 125 -19.20 -0.64 -0.27
CA LEU A 125 -18.50 0.20 0.72
C LEU A 125 -19.15 0.18 2.10
N HIS A 126 -20.47 -0.02 2.17
CA HIS A 126 -21.22 -0.11 3.44
C HIS A 126 -21.50 -1.56 3.90
N SER A 127 -20.97 -2.55 3.18
CA SER A 127 -21.16 -3.96 3.52
C SER A 127 -20.49 -4.33 4.85
N ARG A 128 -20.94 -5.44 5.47
CA ARG A 128 -20.32 -5.97 6.69
C ARG A 128 -18.85 -6.35 6.47
N VAL A 129 -18.55 -6.92 5.31
CA VAL A 129 -17.18 -7.28 4.92
C VAL A 129 -16.31 -6.03 4.81
N ALA A 130 -16.76 -4.98 4.14
CA ALA A 130 -16.02 -3.72 4.05
C ALA A 130 -15.84 -3.05 5.42
N ARG A 131 -16.80 -3.19 6.34
CA ARG A 131 -16.67 -2.69 7.71
C ARG A 131 -15.66 -3.49 8.53
N LEU A 132 -15.65 -4.82 8.38
CA LEU A 132 -14.69 -5.70 9.03
C LEU A 132 -13.27 -5.45 8.52
N LEU A 133 -13.09 -5.47 7.19
CA LEU A 133 -11.80 -5.18 6.55
C LEU A 133 -11.39 -3.72 6.72
N GLY A 134 -12.33 -2.81 6.92
CA GLY A 134 -12.05 -1.43 7.28
C GLY A 134 -11.69 -1.25 8.76
N PHE A 135 -11.90 -2.24 9.64
CA PHE A 135 -11.48 -2.10 11.03
C PHE A 135 -9.95 -2.02 11.08
N PRO A 136 -9.33 -0.91 11.51
CA PRO A 136 -7.92 -0.63 11.19
C PRO A 136 -6.92 -1.70 11.66
N LEU A 137 -7.27 -2.45 12.71
CA LEU A 137 -6.44 -3.54 13.21
C LEU A 137 -6.40 -4.74 12.25
N ILE A 138 -7.45 -5.02 11.48
CA ILE A 138 -7.46 -6.14 10.54
C ILE A 138 -6.46 -5.92 9.40
N PRO A 139 -6.49 -4.80 8.65
CA PRO A 139 -5.45 -4.53 7.65
C PRO A 139 -4.06 -4.45 8.25
N TRP A 140 -3.91 -3.89 9.46
CA TRP A 140 -2.62 -3.85 10.13
C TRP A 140 -2.08 -5.26 10.43
N VAL A 141 -2.90 -6.16 10.98
CA VAL A 141 -2.51 -7.56 11.24
C VAL A 141 -2.18 -8.25 9.92
N LEU A 142 -3.01 -8.10 8.89
CA LEU A 142 -2.73 -8.69 7.58
C LEU A 142 -1.41 -8.16 7.01
N TYR A 143 -1.16 -6.86 7.12
CA TYR A 143 0.02 -6.19 6.60
C TYR A 143 1.30 -6.65 7.32
N VAL A 144 1.27 -6.76 8.65
CA VAL A 144 2.40 -7.21 9.45
C VAL A 144 2.59 -8.72 9.37
N ALA A 145 1.54 -9.53 9.52
CA ALA A 145 1.66 -10.98 9.64
C ALA A 145 1.85 -11.71 8.31
N SER A 146 1.29 -11.19 7.20
CA SER A 146 1.41 -11.85 5.89
C SER A 146 2.86 -12.13 5.47
N PRO A 147 3.80 -11.16 5.52
CA PRO A 147 5.17 -11.44 5.11
C PRO A 147 5.90 -12.40 6.07
N PHE A 148 5.60 -12.39 7.38
CA PHE A 148 6.12 -13.42 8.29
C PHE A 148 5.61 -14.81 7.91
N ALA A 149 4.30 -14.94 7.67
CA ALA A 149 3.72 -16.20 7.24
C ALA A 149 4.33 -16.66 5.91
N LEU A 150 4.51 -15.74 4.95
CA LEU A 150 5.09 -16.05 3.65
C LEU A 150 6.48 -16.70 3.75
N TYR A 151 7.40 -16.05 4.47
CA TYR A 151 8.80 -16.47 4.51
C TYR A 151 9.11 -17.56 5.54
N PHE A 152 8.26 -17.75 6.56
CA PHE A 152 8.53 -18.71 7.64
C PHE A 152 7.56 -19.90 7.71
N SER A 153 6.69 -20.11 6.71
CA SER A 153 5.77 -21.27 6.67
C SER A 153 5.89 -22.16 5.42
N GLY A 154 6.79 -21.85 4.49
CA GLY A 154 6.93 -22.55 3.20
C GLY A 154 6.00 -22.04 2.09
N TRP A 155 5.15 -21.04 2.35
CA TRP A 155 4.29 -20.46 1.32
C TRP A 155 5.07 -19.80 0.19
N TYR A 156 6.22 -19.21 0.50
CA TYR A 156 7.08 -18.64 -0.52
C TYR A 156 7.61 -19.68 -1.50
N GLU A 157 8.10 -20.82 -1.00
CA GLU A 157 8.57 -21.93 -1.84
C GLU A 157 7.44 -22.43 -2.76
N ALA A 158 6.22 -22.57 -2.23
CA ALA A 158 5.05 -22.93 -3.02
C ALA A 158 4.75 -21.93 -4.15
N THR A 159 5.07 -20.64 -3.97
CA THR A 159 4.91 -19.63 -5.03
C THR A 159 5.96 -19.75 -6.13
N LEU A 160 7.17 -20.20 -5.81
CA LEU A 160 8.23 -20.46 -6.80
C LEU A 160 7.87 -21.65 -7.71
N ASP A 161 7.19 -22.65 -7.16
CA ASP A 161 6.77 -23.85 -7.91
C ASP A 161 5.46 -23.65 -8.72
N SER A 162 4.67 -22.63 -8.41
CA SER A 162 3.35 -22.42 -9.01
C SER A 162 3.13 -20.97 -9.42
N ARG A 163 3.10 -20.75 -10.75
CA ARG A 163 2.76 -19.45 -11.34
C ARG A 163 1.44 -18.89 -10.84
N VAL A 164 0.43 -19.74 -10.59
CA VAL A 164 -0.86 -19.27 -10.07
C VAL A 164 -0.71 -18.74 -8.65
N LEU A 165 0.05 -19.43 -7.79
CA LEU A 165 0.30 -18.96 -6.43
C LEU A 165 1.15 -17.69 -6.43
N HIS A 166 2.11 -17.57 -7.34
CA HIS A 166 2.91 -16.35 -7.53
C HIS A 166 2.05 -15.14 -7.91
N GLU A 167 1.14 -15.29 -8.87
CA GLU A 167 0.21 -14.20 -9.23
C GLU A 167 -0.76 -13.85 -8.09
N LEU A 168 -1.25 -14.86 -7.37
CA LEU A 168 -2.07 -14.64 -6.18
C LEU A 168 -1.31 -13.89 -5.08
N LEU A 169 0.00 -14.11 -4.96
CA LEU A 169 0.86 -13.40 -4.04
C LEU A 169 0.96 -11.91 -4.38
N HIS A 170 1.14 -11.56 -5.66
CA HIS A 170 1.11 -10.17 -6.12
C HIS A 170 -0.21 -9.48 -5.81
N LEU A 171 -1.32 -10.16 -6.12
CA LEU A 171 -2.66 -9.66 -5.82
C LEU A 171 -2.87 -9.50 -4.30
N HIS A 172 -2.38 -10.43 -3.50
CA HIS A 172 -2.43 -10.36 -2.04
C HIS A 172 -1.68 -9.14 -1.50
N PHE A 173 -0.44 -8.91 -1.93
CA PHE A 173 0.34 -7.75 -1.48
C PHE A 173 -0.30 -6.42 -1.89
N LEU A 174 -0.80 -6.32 -3.12
CA LEU A 174 -1.52 -5.13 -3.58
C LEU A 174 -2.81 -4.92 -2.77
N ALA A 175 -3.56 -5.99 -2.50
CA ALA A 175 -4.82 -5.93 -1.75
C ALA A 175 -4.60 -5.55 -0.29
N VAL A 176 -3.66 -6.21 0.41
CA VAL A 176 -3.34 -5.94 1.81
C VAL A 176 -2.76 -4.52 1.97
N GLY A 177 -1.86 -4.11 1.08
CA GLY A 177 -1.35 -2.75 1.06
C GLY A 177 -2.44 -1.71 0.81
N ALA A 178 -3.37 -1.97 -0.10
CA ALA A 178 -4.54 -1.09 -0.31
C ALA A 178 -5.43 -1.04 0.93
N LEU A 179 -5.75 -2.18 1.55
CA LEU A 179 -6.54 -2.22 2.78
C LEU A 179 -5.89 -1.42 3.91
N PHE A 180 -4.56 -1.41 3.98
CA PHE A 180 -3.82 -0.71 5.02
C PHE A 180 -3.66 0.80 4.72
N PHE A 181 -3.11 1.18 3.57
CA PHE A 181 -2.76 2.57 3.28
C PHE A 181 -3.96 3.45 2.85
N TRP A 182 -5.00 2.88 2.24
CA TRP A 182 -6.11 3.68 1.70
C TRP A 182 -6.92 4.41 2.77
N PRO A 183 -7.36 3.74 3.86
CA PRO A 183 -8.03 4.42 4.97
C PRO A 183 -7.08 5.38 5.71
N LEU A 184 -5.79 5.05 5.76
CA LEU A 184 -4.75 5.90 6.34
C LEU A 184 -4.46 7.16 5.52
N LEU A 185 -4.66 7.17 4.21
CA LEU A 185 -4.59 8.42 3.44
C LEU A 185 -5.88 9.22 3.57
N GLY A 186 -7.02 8.51 3.55
CA GLY A 186 -8.31 9.13 3.75
C GLY A 186 -8.63 10.18 2.69
N ILE A 187 -8.37 9.86 1.43
CA ILE A 187 -8.78 10.70 0.30
C ILE A 187 -10.13 10.24 -0.22
N ASP A 188 -10.32 8.93 -0.33
CA ASP A 188 -11.58 8.31 -0.69
C ASP A 188 -12.49 8.07 0.52
N PRO A 189 -13.82 8.01 0.33
CA PRO A 189 -14.79 7.72 1.38
C PRO A 189 -14.85 6.22 1.68
N VAL A 190 -13.73 5.67 2.17
CA VAL A 190 -13.64 4.27 2.61
C VAL A 190 -13.95 4.14 4.11
N PRO A 191 -14.56 3.02 4.55
CA PRO A 191 -14.73 2.75 5.97
C PRO A 191 -13.37 2.62 6.66
N GLY A 192 -13.33 2.78 7.99
CA GLY A 192 -12.11 2.51 8.75
C GLY A 192 -11.20 3.69 9.05
N ARG A 193 -11.69 4.93 8.87
CA ARG A 193 -10.93 6.11 9.31
C ARG A 193 -10.92 6.18 10.85
N GLY A 194 -9.89 5.59 11.45
CA GLY A 194 -9.63 5.72 12.89
C GLY A 194 -9.22 7.15 13.28
N ALA A 195 -9.26 7.42 14.58
CA ALA A 195 -8.72 8.66 15.16
C ALA A 195 -7.23 8.83 14.84
N HIS A 196 -6.76 10.08 14.77
CA HIS A 196 -5.38 10.39 14.41
C HIS A 196 -4.31 9.67 15.28
N PRO A 197 -4.42 9.65 16.63
CA PRO A 197 -3.44 8.95 17.47
C PRO A 197 -3.39 7.45 17.18
N PHE A 198 -4.53 6.83 16.91
CA PHE A 198 -4.60 5.40 16.60
C PHE A 198 -3.92 5.08 15.27
N ARG A 199 -4.08 5.93 14.25
CA ARG A 199 -3.38 5.78 12.96
C ARG A 199 -1.87 5.93 13.10
N LEU A 200 -1.41 6.87 13.93
CA LEU A 200 0.01 7.03 14.25
C LEU A 200 0.57 5.81 14.98
N LEU A 201 -0.18 5.26 15.94
CA LEU A 201 0.21 4.02 16.62
C LEU A 201 0.35 2.88 15.63
N LEU A 202 -0.64 2.65 14.76
CA LEU A 202 -0.60 1.56 13.78
C LEU A 202 0.59 1.67 12.82
N ILE A 203 0.86 2.85 12.27
CA ILE A 203 2.05 3.05 11.40
C ILE A 203 3.34 2.92 12.21
N GLY A 204 3.43 3.57 13.37
CA GLY A 204 4.61 3.54 14.22
C GLY A 204 4.99 2.13 14.66
N THR A 205 4.02 1.27 14.95
CA THR A 205 4.29 -0.13 15.31
C THR A 205 4.73 -0.97 14.11
N THR A 206 4.42 -0.61 12.87
CA THR A 206 4.95 -1.37 11.71
C THR A 206 6.46 -1.28 11.58
N LEU A 207 7.08 -0.17 11.99
CA LEU A 207 8.53 0.06 11.89
C LEU A 207 9.36 -1.05 12.58
N PRO A 208 9.19 -1.32 13.90
CA PRO A 208 9.94 -2.39 14.54
C PRO A 208 9.62 -3.77 13.96
N PHE A 209 8.41 -4.02 13.45
CA PHE A 209 8.09 -5.30 12.81
C PHE A 209 8.82 -5.48 11.47
N HIS A 210 8.94 -4.43 10.65
CA HIS A 210 9.74 -4.50 9.41
C HIS A 210 11.23 -4.65 9.72
N ALA A 211 11.75 -3.90 10.70
CA ALA A 211 13.14 -4.04 11.12
C ALA A 211 13.42 -5.47 11.60
N PHE A 212 12.56 -6.02 12.46
CA PHE A 212 12.69 -7.39 12.94
C PHE A 212 12.59 -8.41 11.81
N LEU A 213 11.62 -8.26 10.90
CA LEU A 213 11.47 -9.16 9.75
C LEU A 213 12.69 -9.09 8.83
N GLY A 214 13.16 -7.88 8.48
CA GLY A 214 14.31 -7.68 7.61
C GLY A 214 15.57 -8.29 8.21
N VAL A 215 15.86 -8.01 9.49
CA VAL A 215 16.98 -8.64 10.21
C VAL A 215 16.85 -10.16 10.27
N SER A 216 15.64 -10.69 10.49
CA SER A 216 15.41 -12.13 10.52
C SER A 216 15.68 -12.77 9.15
N ILE A 217 15.31 -12.11 8.06
CA ILE A 217 15.61 -12.57 6.69
C ILE A 217 17.11 -12.50 6.40
N MET A 218 17.80 -11.45 6.85
CA MET A 218 19.26 -11.32 6.70
C MET A 218 20.06 -12.32 7.53
N SER A 219 19.44 -12.94 8.55
CA SER A 219 20.12 -13.81 9.51
C SER A 219 20.40 -15.20 8.91
N VAL A 220 21.37 -15.28 8.01
CA VAL A 220 21.84 -16.53 7.41
C VAL A 220 23.21 -16.91 7.99
N GLN A 221 23.38 -18.17 8.36
CA GLN A 221 24.64 -18.69 8.88
C GLN A 221 25.62 -18.99 7.74
N PRO A 222 26.95 -19.02 8.01
CA PRO A 222 27.95 -19.34 6.98
C PRO A 222 27.78 -20.69 6.29
N ASP A 223 27.07 -21.63 6.91
CA ASP A 223 26.74 -22.94 6.35
C ASP A 223 25.43 -22.95 5.53
N GLY A 224 24.80 -21.79 5.33
CA GLY A 224 23.55 -21.61 4.60
C GLY A 224 22.28 -21.81 5.42
N ARG A 225 22.38 -22.14 6.72
CA ARG A 225 21.20 -22.27 7.58
C ARG A 225 20.50 -20.92 7.74
N GLY A 226 19.20 -20.89 7.47
CA GLY A 226 18.39 -19.66 7.46
C GLY A 226 18.15 -19.10 6.05
N LEU A 227 18.76 -19.68 5.02
CA LEU A 227 18.40 -19.38 3.63
C LEU A 227 16.95 -19.81 3.37
N ILE A 228 16.16 -18.91 2.80
CA ILE A 228 14.76 -19.12 2.41
C ILE A 228 14.75 -19.78 1.04
N ALA A 229 13.93 -20.82 0.85
CA ALA A 229 13.88 -21.60 -0.40
C ALA A 229 15.27 -22.09 -0.88
N PRO A 230 16.05 -22.76 -0.01
CA PRO A 230 17.44 -23.10 -0.32
C PRO A 230 17.57 -24.00 -1.55
N ASP A 231 16.69 -24.99 -1.70
CA ASP A 231 16.70 -25.92 -2.84
C ASP A 231 16.54 -25.20 -4.19
N HIS A 232 15.75 -24.13 -4.21
CA HIS A 232 15.51 -23.32 -5.41
C HIS A 232 16.71 -22.42 -5.72
N TYR A 233 17.19 -21.64 -4.75
CA TYR A 233 18.25 -20.67 -5.02
C TYR A 233 19.62 -21.30 -5.21
N LEU A 234 19.93 -22.39 -4.51
CA LEU A 234 21.20 -23.11 -4.69
C LEU A 234 21.24 -23.90 -6.02
N ALA A 235 20.10 -24.11 -6.67
CA ALA A 235 20.06 -24.63 -8.03
C ALA A 235 20.44 -23.57 -9.10
N LEU A 236 20.37 -22.29 -8.75
CA LEU A 236 20.61 -21.15 -9.64
C LEU A 236 21.94 -20.46 -9.37
N HIS A 237 22.34 -20.38 -8.11
CA HIS A 237 23.47 -19.58 -7.62
C HIS A 237 24.39 -20.39 -6.72
N THR A 238 25.60 -19.90 -6.51
CA THR A 238 26.45 -20.38 -5.41
C THR A 238 25.83 -20.01 -4.05
N LEU A 239 26.27 -20.68 -2.98
CA LEU A 239 25.80 -20.36 -1.62
C LEU A 239 26.08 -18.90 -1.27
N GLU A 240 27.28 -18.39 -1.55
CA GLU A 240 27.68 -17.01 -1.29
C GLU A 240 26.75 -16.01 -2.00
N GLU A 241 26.52 -16.20 -3.30
CA GLU A 241 25.61 -15.35 -4.07
C GLU A 241 24.17 -15.40 -3.54
N ALA A 242 23.67 -16.58 -3.17
CA ALA A 242 22.32 -16.73 -2.62
C ALA A 242 22.16 -16.03 -1.27
N VAL A 243 23.16 -16.13 -0.39
CA VAL A 243 23.20 -15.40 0.88
C VAL A 243 23.23 -13.90 0.65
N ASP A 244 24.10 -13.40 -0.23
CA ASP A 244 24.19 -11.98 -0.56
C ASP A 244 22.85 -11.42 -1.09
N GLN A 245 22.17 -12.18 -1.95
CA GLN A 245 20.85 -11.79 -2.45
C GLN A 245 19.78 -11.74 -1.35
N GLN A 246 19.80 -12.68 -0.41
CA GLN A 246 18.86 -12.70 0.71
C GLN A 246 19.14 -11.56 1.70
N GLU A 247 20.40 -11.32 2.04
CA GLU A 247 20.81 -10.20 2.90
C GLU A 247 20.41 -8.86 2.29
N LEU A 248 20.69 -8.65 1.00
CA LEU A 248 20.26 -7.44 0.29
C LEU A 248 18.74 -7.32 0.29
N GLY A 249 18.02 -8.42 0.07
CA GLY A 249 16.56 -8.43 0.11
C GLY A 249 16.01 -8.03 1.49
N GLY A 250 16.53 -8.61 2.56
CA GLY A 250 16.12 -8.27 3.93
C GLY A 250 16.42 -6.81 4.28
N ALA A 251 17.58 -6.29 3.85
CA ALA A 251 17.95 -4.88 4.01
C ALA A 251 17.01 -3.94 3.23
N LEU A 252 16.63 -4.30 2.00
CA LEU A 252 15.69 -3.52 1.18
C LEU A 252 14.29 -3.50 1.80
N LEU A 253 13.80 -4.63 2.31
CA LEU A 253 12.52 -4.72 3.01
C LEU A 253 12.50 -3.79 4.22
N TRP A 254 13.56 -3.85 5.05
CA TRP A 254 13.65 -2.99 6.23
C TRP A 254 13.75 -1.51 5.84
N ALA A 255 14.73 -1.13 5.02
CA ALA A 255 14.99 0.27 4.70
C ALA A 255 13.79 0.93 4.02
N SER A 256 13.14 0.25 3.06
CA SER A 256 11.97 0.79 2.36
C SER A 256 10.76 0.91 3.28
N GLY A 257 10.51 -0.09 4.13
CA GLY A 257 9.45 -0.06 5.13
C GLY A 257 9.59 1.11 6.09
N ASP A 258 10.81 1.37 6.57
CA ASP A 258 11.07 2.47 7.50
C ASP A 258 10.96 3.84 6.81
N ILE A 259 11.51 4.00 5.61
CA ILE A 259 11.42 5.27 4.86
C ILE A 259 9.96 5.63 4.60
N ILE A 260 9.16 4.69 4.11
CA ILE A 260 7.74 4.92 3.80
C ILE A 260 6.95 5.10 5.10
N GLY A 261 7.21 4.29 6.13
CA GLY A 261 6.55 4.40 7.43
C GLY A 261 6.80 5.76 8.09
N LEU A 262 8.05 6.26 8.07
CA LEU A 262 8.41 7.57 8.59
C LEU A 262 7.77 8.72 7.80
N LEU A 263 7.71 8.62 6.46
CA LEU A 263 6.97 9.57 5.62
C LEU A 263 5.50 9.63 6.03
N PHE A 264 4.86 8.47 6.19
CA PHE A 264 3.48 8.38 6.65
C PHE A 264 3.30 8.96 8.05
N LEU A 265 4.21 8.66 8.98
CA LEU A 265 4.17 9.19 10.33
C LEU A 265 4.23 10.72 10.32
N ALA A 266 5.13 11.30 9.54
CA ALA A 266 5.24 12.76 9.38
C ALA A 266 3.95 13.38 8.80
N VAL A 267 3.36 12.76 7.78
CA VAL A 267 2.10 13.21 7.17
C VAL A 267 0.94 13.11 8.17
N LEU A 268 0.79 11.98 8.86
CA LEU A 268 -0.27 11.74 9.82
C LEU A 268 -0.16 12.65 11.04
N LEU A 269 1.06 12.90 11.52
CA LEU A 269 1.33 13.82 12.62
C LEU A 269 0.96 15.24 12.21
N THR A 270 1.35 15.66 11.01
CA THR A 270 0.96 16.96 10.46
C THR A 270 -0.56 17.09 10.32
N GLN A 271 -1.25 16.04 9.87
CA GLN A 271 -2.70 16.03 9.82
C GLN A 271 -3.33 16.14 11.20
N TRP A 272 -2.76 15.46 12.20
CA TRP A 272 -3.24 15.50 13.58
C TRP A 272 -3.08 16.88 14.20
N MET A 273 -1.89 17.47 14.12
CA MET A 273 -1.62 18.81 14.65
C MET A 273 -2.61 19.84 14.09
N ARG A 274 -2.79 19.84 12.76
CA ARG A 274 -3.76 20.72 12.08
C ARG A 274 -5.21 20.46 12.49
N ALA A 275 -5.57 19.21 12.78
CA ALA A 275 -6.91 18.88 13.25
C ALA A 275 -7.13 19.37 14.69
N SER A 276 -6.15 19.17 15.55
CA SER A 276 -6.16 19.61 16.95
C SER A 276 -6.23 21.13 17.08
N GLU A 277 -5.48 21.88 16.27
CA GLU A 277 -5.56 23.34 16.22
C GLU A 277 -6.96 23.84 15.84
N ARG A 278 -7.59 23.20 14.84
CA ARG A 278 -8.95 23.55 14.42
C ARG A 278 -9.99 23.22 15.47
N GLU A 279 -9.78 22.16 16.24
CA GLU A 279 -10.66 21.76 17.34
C GLU A 279 -10.54 22.73 18.51
N ALA A 280 -9.31 23.07 18.91
CA ALA A 280 -9.06 24.10 19.93
C ALA A 280 -9.72 25.44 19.55
N GLN A 281 -9.54 25.94 18.33
CA GLN A 281 -10.18 27.17 17.86
C GLN A 281 -11.71 27.10 17.84
N ARG A 282 -12.31 25.91 17.64
CA ARG A 282 -13.76 25.74 17.70
C ARG A 282 -14.26 25.79 19.14
N GLU A 283 -13.48 25.22 20.05
CA GLU A 283 -13.80 25.20 21.47
C GLU A 283 -13.67 26.59 22.09
N ASP A 284 -12.61 27.33 21.78
CA ASP A 284 -12.44 28.72 22.22
C ASP A 284 -13.64 29.57 21.78
N ARG A 285 -14.05 29.49 20.50
CA ARG A 285 -15.24 30.18 19.98
C ARG A 285 -16.54 29.73 20.64
N ARG A 286 -16.61 28.51 21.17
CA ARG A 286 -17.79 28.02 21.89
C ARG A 286 -17.84 28.61 23.29
N LEU A 287 -16.70 28.65 23.98
CA LEU A 287 -16.55 29.24 25.31
C LEU A 287 -16.82 30.75 25.27
N ASP A 288 -16.25 31.48 24.31
CA ASP A 288 -16.52 32.93 24.13
C ASP A 288 -18.02 33.25 23.99
N ARG A 289 -18.77 32.36 23.31
CA ARG A 289 -20.23 32.51 23.15
C ARG A 289 -21.00 32.22 24.43
N LEU A 290 -20.54 31.28 25.24
CA LEU A 290 -21.15 30.95 26.53
C LEU A 290 -20.90 32.09 27.52
N ASP A 291 -19.67 32.59 27.60
CA ASP A 291 -19.30 33.71 28.46
C ASP A 291 -20.08 34.99 28.08
N ALA A 292 -20.22 35.27 26.79
CA ALA A 292 -21.04 36.39 26.31
C ALA A 292 -22.53 36.22 26.64
N ALA A 293 -23.06 34.99 26.63
CA ALA A 293 -24.45 34.71 26.98
C ALA A 293 -24.68 34.83 28.50
N GLU A 294 -23.73 34.40 29.33
CA GLU A 294 -23.76 34.54 30.78
C GLU A 294 -23.67 36.01 31.20
N ALA A 295 -22.77 36.78 30.58
CA ALA A 295 -22.66 38.22 30.81
C ALA A 295 -23.93 39.01 30.40
N ALA A 296 -24.69 38.49 29.43
CA ALA A 296 -25.96 39.07 28.99
C ALA A 296 -27.18 38.62 29.82
N ALA A 297 -27.01 37.65 30.74
CA ALA A 297 -28.10 37.18 31.58
C ALA A 297 -28.45 38.23 32.64
N PRO A 298 -29.72 38.68 32.74
CA PRO A 298 -30.11 39.66 33.75
C PRO A 298 -29.91 39.06 35.15
N ALA A 299 -29.23 39.82 36.03
CA ALA A 299 -29.05 39.46 37.43
C ALA A 299 -30.42 39.13 38.04
N GLN A 300 -30.68 37.85 38.31
CA GLN A 300 -31.89 37.44 39.00
C GLN A 300 -31.83 38.05 40.41
N ALA A 301 -32.69 39.05 40.61
CA ALA A 301 -32.87 39.74 41.88
C ALA A 301 -33.06 38.71 43.00
N HIS A 302 -32.16 38.73 43.99
CA HIS A 302 -32.37 38.03 45.26
C HIS A 302 -33.65 38.59 45.91
N PRO A 303 -34.69 37.77 46.13
CA PRO A 303 -35.75 38.14 47.05
C PRO A 303 -35.18 38.06 48.47
N GLY A 304 -35.31 39.16 49.22
CA GLY A 304 -34.90 39.27 50.62
C GLY A 304 -35.75 38.48 51.59
#